data_AF-A0A1Q2KZQ7-F1
#
_entry.id   AF-A0A1Q2KZQ7-F1
#
_cell.length_a   1.000
_cell.length_b   1.000
_cell.length_c   1.000
_cell.angle_alpha   90.00
_cell.angle_beta   90.00
_cell.angle_gamma   90.00
#
_symmetry.space_group_name_H-M   'P 1'
#
loop_
_entity.id
_entity.type
_entity.pdbx_description
1 polymer ?
#
loop_
_entity_poly.entity_id
_entity_poly.type
_entity_poly.pdbx_seq_one_letter_code
_entity_poly.pdbx_strand_id
1 'polypeptide(L)'
;MEIRKVEVLLLGDDYEVPNAFGDLIRVSEVHCFDKHGKLVRDYEPLKKGLDFFKANYQDMKDLIEDVAKSLKVRPEMIEVE
;
A
#
# COMPACT_ATOMS: atom_id res chain seq x y z
N MET A 1 -5.57 18.94 -4.27
CA MET A 1 -4.29 18.24 -4.08
C MET A 1 -4.32 17.01 -4.98
N GLU A 2 -3.33 16.84 -5.85
CA GLU A 2 -3.30 15.76 -6.85
C GLU A 2 -2.18 14.78 -6.49
N ILE A 3 -2.52 13.51 -6.27
CA ILE A 3 -1.56 12.43 -6.04
C ILE A 3 -0.98 11.99 -7.38
N ARG A 4 0.32 11.73 -7.42
CA ARG A 4 1.02 11.29 -8.63
C ARG A 4 1.65 9.91 -8.50
N LYS A 5 2.07 9.54 -7.29
CA LYS A 5 2.68 8.25 -6.97
C LYS A 5 2.16 7.75 -5.63
N VAL A 6 2.00 6.45 -5.51
CA VAL A 6 1.77 5.72 -4.27
C VAL A 6 2.86 4.66 -4.16
N GLU A 7 3.59 4.65 -3.07
CA GLU A 7 4.53 3.57 -2.73
C GLU A 7 3.89 2.69 -1.67
N VAL A 8 3.96 1.38 -1.85
CA VAL A 8 3.49 0.36 -0.92
C VAL A 8 4.70 -0.44 -0.49
N LEU A 9 5.07 -0.33 0.77
CA LEU A 9 6.15 -1.12 1.36
C LEU A 9 5.57 -2.42 1.88
N LEU A 10 6.07 -3.54 1.38
CA LEU A 10 5.70 -4.84 1.91
C LEU A 10 6.36 -5.05 3.27
N LEU A 11 5.65 -5.77 4.15
CA LEU A 11 6.25 -6.27 5.37
C LEU A 11 7.25 -7.35 4.94
N GLY A 12 8.54 -7.07 5.06
CA GLY A 12 9.58 -8.05 4.78
C GLY A 12 9.35 -9.31 5.61
N ASP A 13 9.74 -10.46 5.06
CA ASP A 13 9.95 -11.68 5.84
C ASP A 13 11.10 -11.40 6.84
N ASP A 14 10.80 -10.75 7.97
CA ASP A 14 11.70 -10.74 9.11
C ASP A 14 11.71 -12.18 9.63
N TYR A 15 12.67 -12.97 9.15
CA TYR A 15 12.92 -14.38 9.45
C TYR A 15 13.08 -14.70 10.96
N GLU A 16 12.96 -13.70 11.85
CA GLU A 16 12.98 -13.87 13.30
C GLU A 16 11.60 -14.18 13.91
N VAL A 17 10.50 -13.95 13.19
CA VAL A 17 9.14 -14.28 13.65
C VAL A 17 8.48 -15.25 12.66
N PRO A 18 8.16 -16.50 13.06
CA PRO A 18 7.46 -17.43 12.17
C PRO A 18 6.17 -16.82 11.65
N ASN A 19 6.08 -16.64 10.33
CA ASN A 19 4.90 -16.09 9.70
C ASN A 19 3.75 -17.11 9.83
N ALA A 20 2.85 -16.88 10.79
CA ALA A 20 1.69 -17.73 11.04
C ALA A 20 0.70 -17.79 9.84
N PHE A 21 0.88 -16.93 8.85
CA PHE A 21 0.01 -16.78 7.69
C PHE A 21 0.60 -17.34 6.39
N GLY A 22 1.79 -17.96 6.41
CA GLY A 22 2.40 -18.61 5.23
C GLY A 22 2.88 -17.61 4.17
N ASP A 23 2.73 -17.95 2.88
CA ASP A 23 3.23 -17.21 1.71
C ASP A 23 2.40 -15.96 1.33
N LEU A 24 1.65 -15.38 2.28
CA LEU A 24 0.75 -14.26 1.99
C LEU A 24 1.50 -12.92 2.03
N ILE A 25 1.23 -12.08 1.04
CA ILE A 25 1.77 -10.73 0.92
C ILE A 25 1.07 -9.81 1.94
N ARG A 26 1.87 -9.05 2.67
CA ARG A 26 1.40 -8.11 3.71
C ARG A 26 1.98 -6.74 3.48
N VAL A 27 1.16 -5.71 3.73
CA VAL A 27 1.57 -4.32 3.61
C VAL A 27 2.06 -3.81 4.96
N SER A 28 3.27 -3.27 4.99
CA SER A 28 3.81 -2.55 6.15
C SER A 28 3.32 -1.11 6.14
N GLU A 29 3.60 -0.39 5.05
CA GLU A 29 3.35 1.05 4.96
C GLU A 29 2.88 1.44 3.55
N VAL A 30 2.17 2.58 3.46
CA VAL A 30 1.79 3.18 2.18
C VAL A 30 2.07 4.67 2.24
N HIS A 31 2.79 5.16 1.24
CA HIS A 31 3.18 6.55 1.10
C HIS A 31 2.58 7.15 -0.18
N CYS A 32 1.84 8.24 -0.03
CA CYS A 32 1.31 9.00 -1.18
C CYS A 32 2.18 10.22 -1.45
N PHE A 33 2.51 10.46 -2.71
CA PHE A 33 3.31 11.61 -3.15
C PHE A 33 2.53 12.49 -4.13
N ASP A 34 2.64 13.81 -3.94
CA ASP A 34 2.05 14.78 -4.86
C ASP A 34 2.87 14.93 -6.16
N LYS A 35 2.41 15.80 -7.06
CA LYS A 35 3.09 16.10 -8.33
C LYS A 35 4.52 16.66 -8.19
N HIS A 36 4.88 17.16 -7.01
CA HIS A 36 6.20 17.68 -6.68
C HIS A 36 7.09 16.63 -6.00
N GLY A 37 6.61 15.40 -5.83
CA GLY A 37 7.32 14.34 -5.12
C GLY A 37 7.31 14.52 -3.61
N LYS A 38 6.43 15.37 -3.07
CA LYS A 38 6.33 15.58 -1.62
C LYS A 38 5.37 14.56 -1.01
N LEU A 39 5.80 13.95 0.10
CA LEU A 39 4.96 13.06 0.90
C LEU A 39 3.71 13.80 1.41
N VAL A 40 2.55 13.21 1.13
CA VAL A 40 1.24 13.73 1.49
C VAL A 40 0.70 12.96 2.69
N ARG A 41 0.74 13.58 3.87
CA ARG A 41 0.28 12.97 5.13
C ARG A 41 -1.21 13.19 5.41
N ASP A 42 -1.79 14.25 4.86
CA ASP A 42 -3.20 14.63 5.10
C ASP A 42 -4.14 14.17 4.00
N TYR A 43 -3.81 13.07 3.31
CA TYR A 43 -4.68 12.52 2.29
C TYR A 43 -5.86 11.76 2.92
N GLU A 44 -7.06 12.31 2.77
CA GLU A 44 -8.28 11.73 3.37
C GLU A 44 -8.51 10.25 3.05
N PRO A 45 -8.31 9.78 1.79
CA PRO A 45 -8.40 8.36 1.46
C PRO A 45 -7.37 7.49 2.20
N LEU A 46 -6.15 8.00 2.46
CA LEU A 46 -5.15 7.29 3.25
C LEU A 46 -5.61 7.13 4.71
N LYS A 47 -6.19 8.19 5.30
CA LYS A 47 -6.70 8.16 6.68
C LYS A 47 -7.86 7.18 6.87
N LYS A 48 -8.74 7.03 5.86
CA LYS A 48 -9.86 6.07 5.87
C LYS A 48 -9.44 4.67 5.46
N GLY A 49 -8.36 4.54 4.69
CA GLY A 49 -7.83 3.27 4.19
C GLY A 49 -6.90 2.52 5.14
N LEU A 50 -6.67 3.03 6.36
CA LEU A 50 -5.81 2.34 7.33
C LEU A 50 -6.33 0.95 7.75
N ASP A 51 -7.60 0.63 7.50
CA ASP A 51 -8.14 -0.71 7.76
C ASP A 51 -7.64 -1.78 6.75
N PHE A 52 -7.16 -1.38 5.55
CA PHE A 52 -6.64 -2.31 4.52
C PHE A 52 -5.31 -2.96 4.89
N PHE A 53 -4.57 -2.40 5.86
CA PHE A 53 -3.22 -2.85 6.26
C PHE A 53 -3.24 -4.12 7.12
N LYS A 54 -4.43 -4.63 7.46
CA LYS A 54 -4.60 -5.94 8.10
C LYS A 54 -4.95 -7.06 7.11
N ALA A 55 -5.10 -6.74 5.81
CA ALA A 55 -5.38 -7.73 4.79
C ALA A 55 -4.12 -8.49 4.38
N ASN A 56 -4.30 -9.78 4.13
CA ASN A 56 -3.28 -10.66 3.57
C ASN A 56 -3.65 -10.93 2.11
N TYR A 57 -2.73 -10.69 1.17
CA TYR A 57 -2.98 -10.84 -0.27
C TYR A 57 -2.29 -12.09 -0.81
N GLN A 58 -2.92 -12.77 -1.78
CA GLN A 58 -2.35 -13.95 -2.43
C GLN A 58 -1.40 -13.59 -3.58
N ASP A 59 -1.64 -12.45 -4.23
CA ASP A 59 -0.78 -11.96 -5.29
C ASP A 59 -0.71 -10.43 -5.32
N MET A 60 0.27 -9.93 -6.07
CA MET A 60 0.57 -8.50 -6.20
C MET A 60 -0.53 -7.74 -6.95
N LYS A 61 -1.26 -8.40 -7.84
CA LYS A 61 -2.30 -7.77 -8.64
C LYS A 61 -3.49 -7.41 -7.76
N ASP A 62 -3.91 -8.33 -6.90
CA ASP A 62 -4.99 -8.10 -5.92
C ASP A 62 -4.65 -6.96 -4.97
N LEU A 63 -3.40 -6.93 -4.47
CA LEU A 63 -2.89 -5.83 -3.65
C LEU A 63 -3.00 -4.48 -4.35
N ILE A 64 -2.48 -4.39 -5.59
CA ILE A 64 -2.46 -3.15 -6.36
C ILE A 64 -3.90 -2.68 -6.66
N GLU A 65 -4.80 -3.58 -7.06
CA GLU A 65 -6.18 -3.24 -7.37
C GLU A 65 -6.93 -2.72 -6.13
N ASP A 66 -6.74 -3.35 -4.98
CA ASP A 66 -7.39 -2.92 -3.74
C ASP A 66 -6.86 -1.57 -3.25
N VAL A 67 -5.54 -1.37 -3.26
CA VAL A 67 -4.92 -0.08 -2.91
C VAL A 67 -5.39 1.03 -3.85
N ALA A 68 -5.45 0.77 -5.16
CA ALA A 68 -5.91 1.73 -6.15
C ALA A 68 -7.35 2.18 -5.90
N LYS A 69 -8.24 1.21 -5.67
CA LYS A 69 -9.66 1.46 -5.39
C LYS A 69 -9.85 2.26 -4.10
N SER A 70 -9.11 1.89 -3.06
CA SER A 70 -9.18 2.49 -1.73
C SER A 70 -8.68 3.93 -1.71
N LEU A 71 -7.56 4.19 -2.39
CA LEU A 71 -6.99 5.53 -2.50
C LEU A 71 -7.62 6.35 -3.63
N LYS A 72 -8.54 5.78 -4.42
CA LYS A 72 -9.14 6.41 -5.61
C LYS A 72 -8.09 6.93 -6.59
N VAL A 73 -7.04 6.14 -6.79
CA VAL A 73 -5.96 6.39 -7.74
C VAL A 73 -5.97 5.30 -8.83
N ARG A 74 -5.13 5.47 -9.84
CA ARG A 74 -5.00 4.47 -10.90
C ARG A 74 -3.93 3.43 -10.52
N PRO A 75 -4.11 2.14 -10.86
CA PRO A 75 -3.15 1.08 -10.54
C PRO A 75 -1.71 1.38 -10.98
N GLU A 76 -1.52 2.01 -12.15
CA GLU A 76 -0.19 2.36 -12.67
C GLU A 76 0.57 3.41 -11.86
N MET A 77 -0.08 4.03 -10.88
CA MET A 77 0.55 4.99 -9.97
C MET A 77 1.13 4.32 -8.72
N ILE A 78 0.88 3.02 -8.55
CA ILE A 78 1.28 2.23 -7.39
C ILE A 78 2.58 1.51 -7.71
N GLU A 79 3.59 1.77 -6.90
CA GLU A 79 4.85 1.05 -6.87
C GLU A 79 4.90 0.24 -5.59
N VAL A 80 5.32 -1.03 -5.69
CA VAL A 80 5.42 -1.92 -4.54
C VAL A 80 6.88 -2.32 -4.37
N GLU A 81 7.39 -2.09 -3.15
CA GLU A 81 8.78 -2.32 -2.75
C GLU A 81 8.88 -3.31 -1.59
#